data_AF-A0A969ESP2-F1
#
_entry.id   AF-A0A969ESP2-F1
#
_cell.length_a   1.000
_cell.length_b   1.000
_cell.length_c   1.000
_cell.angle_alpha   90.00
_cell.angle_beta   90.00
_cell.angle_gamma   90.00
#
_symmetry.space_group_name_H-M   'P 1'
#
loop_
_entity.id
_entity.type
_entity.pdbx_description
1 polymer ?
#
loop_
_entity_poly.entity_id
_entity_poly.type
_entity_poly.pdbx_seq_one_letter_code
_entity_poly.pdbx_strand_id
1 'polypeptide(L)'
;MHPDRTGWANPLKRARAGLQRLSYRWENYQLYRLQWDVLDRAGLTEPQETLLLDRIEAVQIRFLDQEDSWQTVWPPSTNSSETNLDLVPRAVEVQVLLQDWGEITRLFLVSGR
;
A
#
# COMPACT_ATOMS: atom_id res chain seq x y z
N MET A 1 -6.03 -27.00 -13.11
CA MET A 1 -4.81 -26.83 -12.30
C MET A 1 -4.85 -25.41 -11.75
N HIS A 2 -5.32 -25.24 -10.52
CA HIS A 2 -5.48 -23.92 -9.89
C HIS A 2 -4.22 -23.58 -9.10
N PRO A 3 -3.60 -22.40 -9.28
CA PRO A 3 -2.53 -21.94 -8.41
C PRO A 3 -3.15 -21.32 -7.16
N ASP A 4 -3.13 -22.07 -6.06
CA ASP A 4 -3.41 -21.55 -4.74
C ASP A 4 -2.31 -20.55 -4.34
N ARG A 5 -2.63 -19.26 -4.39
CA ARG A 5 -1.79 -18.18 -3.86
C ARG A 5 -1.99 -18.05 -2.35
N THR A 6 -1.64 -19.07 -1.59
CA THR A 6 -1.50 -18.99 -0.12
C THR A 6 -0.09 -18.43 0.15
N GLY A 7 0.08 -17.20 0.62
CA GLY A 7 -0.33 -16.75 1.94
C GLY A 7 0.78 -17.14 2.92
N TRP A 8 1.63 -16.18 3.32
CA TRP A 8 2.81 -16.40 4.18
C TRP A 8 2.53 -17.35 5.36
N ALA A 9 3.37 -18.37 5.48
CA ALA A 9 3.31 -19.40 6.52
C ALA A 9 3.10 -18.80 7.93
N ASN A 10 2.20 -19.41 8.71
CA ASN A 10 1.99 -19.13 10.14
C ASN A 10 2.48 -20.30 11.00
N PRO A 11 3.79 -20.50 11.16
CA PRO A 11 4.29 -21.65 11.91
C PRO A 11 3.95 -21.61 13.42
N LEU A 12 3.43 -20.50 13.97
CA LEU A 12 3.28 -20.32 15.42
C LEU A 12 1.84 -20.37 15.98
N LYS A 13 0.81 -20.74 15.20
CA LYS A 13 -0.60 -20.89 15.67
C LYS A 13 -1.14 -19.75 16.57
N ARG A 14 -0.58 -18.54 16.49
CA ARG A 14 -1.07 -17.37 17.23
C ARG A 14 -2.30 -16.84 16.49
N ALA A 15 -3.36 -16.48 17.22
CA ALA A 15 -4.61 -15.96 16.67
C ALA A 15 -4.32 -14.80 15.70
N ARG A 16 -4.46 -15.04 14.40
CA ARG A 16 -4.20 -14.07 13.33
C ARG A 16 -5.53 -13.44 12.91
N ALA A 17 -5.79 -12.24 13.42
CA ALA A 17 -6.65 -11.22 12.81
C ALA A 17 -6.54 -9.91 13.62
N GLY A 18 -5.32 -9.42 13.86
CA GLY A 18 -5.14 -8.05 14.33
C GLY A 18 -5.13 -7.13 13.11
N LEU A 19 -6.00 -6.13 13.06
CA LEU A 19 -5.89 -5.06 12.07
C LEU A 19 -4.55 -4.36 12.30
N GLN A 20 -3.60 -4.57 11.40
CA GLN A 20 -2.30 -3.88 11.43
C GLN A 20 -2.39 -2.60 10.61
N ARG A 21 -1.85 -1.51 11.16
CA ARG A 21 -1.65 -0.28 10.40
C ARG A 21 -0.32 -0.39 9.66
N LEU A 22 -0.36 -0.12 8.35
CA LEU A 22 0.81 -0.05 7.49
C LEU A 22 0.87 1.33 6.83
N SER A 23 2.09 1.82 6.65
CA SER A 23 2.37 3.00 5.84
C SER A 23 3.69 2.79 5.09
N TYR A 24 3.88 3.56 4.03
CA TYR A 24 5.11 3.56 3.24
C TYR A 24 5.65 4.99 3.20
N ARG A 25 6.95 5.14 3.39
CA ARG A 25 7.64 6.42 3.36
C ARG A 25 8.77 6.35 2.33
N TRP A 26 8.77 7.27 1.38
CA TRP A 26 9.86 7.45 0.43
C TRP A 26 10.61 8.73 0.78
N GLU A 27 11.87 8.58 1.16
CA GLU A 27 12.77 9.69 1.52
C GLU A 27 14.21 9.29 1.21
N ASN A 28 15.08 10.26 0.92
CA ASN A 28 16.51 10.02 0.69
C ASN A 28 16.81 8.86 -0.28
N TYR A 29 16.03 8.75 -1.37
CA TYR A 29 16.14 7.68 -2.37
C TYR A 29 15.85 6.26 -1.86
N GLN A 30 15.16 6.14 -0.71
CA GLN A 30 14.87 4.88 -0.02
C GLN A 30 13.38 4.75 0.28
N LEU A 31 12.83 3.55 0.11
CA LEU A 31 11.46 3.21 0.46
C LEU A 31 11.43 2.39 1.74
N TYR A 32 10.77 2.93 2.75
CA TYR A 32 10.55 2.31 4.04
C TYR A 32 9.10 1.81 4.16
N ARG A 33 8.94 0.64 4.79
CA ARG A 33 7.66 0.16 5.32
C ARG A 33 7.60 0.47 6.81
N LEU A 34 6.51 1.10 7.23
CA LEU A 34 6.23 1.43 8.62
C LEU A 34 5.07 0.54 9.09
N GLN A 35 5.27 -0.17 10.20
CA GLN A 35 4.26 -1.05 10.80
C GLN A 35 4.03 -0.72 12.27
N TRP A 36 2.76 -0.68 12.67
CA TRP A 36 2.36 -0.56 14.08
C TRP A 36 1.69 -1.85 14.55
N ASP A 37 2.08 -2.32 15.73
CA ASP A 37 1.53 -3.53 16.34
C ASP A 37 0.14 -3.33 16.99
N VAL A 38 -0.25 -2.07 17.23
CA VAL A 38 -1.57 -1.71 17.78
C VAL A 38 -2.27 -0.69 16.89
N LEU A 39 -3.61 -0.79 16.82
CA LEU A 39 -4.47 0.13 16.06
C LEU A 39 -4.71 1.46 16.80
N ASP A 40 -4.62 1.43 18.13
CA ASP A 40 -5.05 2.54 18.98
C ASP A 40 -3.99 3.65 19.09
N ARG A 41 -4.43 4.90 18.93
CA ARG A 41 -3.59 6.11 18.88
C ARG A 41 -3.31 6.70 20.27
N ALA A 42 -3.59 5.96 21.33
CA ALA A 42 -3.45 6.44 22.71
C ALA A 42 -2.00 6.66 23.18
N GLY A 43 -1.00 6.37 22.34
CA GLY A 43 0.39 6.69 22.62
C GLY A 43 1.21 6.83 21.34
N LEU A 44 2.24 7.69 21.41
CA LEU A 44 3.32 7.90 20.43
C LEU A 44 4.12 6.61 20.19
N THR A 45 3.48 5.54 19.72
CA THR A 45 4.17 4.30 19.41
C THR A 45 4.93 4.51 18.12
N GLU A 46 6.25 4.50 18.21
CA GLU A 46 7.13 4.53 17.04
C GLU A 46 6.86 3.28 16.19
N PRO A 47 6.65 3.43 14.87
CA PRO A 47 6.52 2.28 14.00
C PRO A 47 7.81 1.47 13.95
N GLN A 48 7.68 0.17 13.71
CA GLN A 48 8.80 -0.61 13.20
C GLN A 48 9.03 -0.20 11.74
N GLU A 49 10.23 0.29 11.46
CA GLU A 49 10.64 0.70 10.11
C GLU A 49 11.47 -0.42 9.45
N THR A 50 11.18 -0.70 8.19
CA THR A 50 11.93 -1.68 7.39
C THR A 50 12.27 -1.06 6.05
N LEU A 51 13.55 -0.95 5.72
CA LEU A 51 14.01 -0.59 4.39
C LEU A 51 13.62 -1.70 3.41
N LEU A 52 12.78 -1.38 2.43
CA LEU A 52 12.34 -2.32 1.40
C LEU A 52 13.19 -2.26 0.14
N LEU A 53 13.58 -1.05 -0.25
CA LEU A 53 14.25 -0.79 -1.51
C LEU A 53 15.03 0.52 -1.41
N ASP A 54 16.19 0.57 -2.07
CA ASP A 54 17.06 1.74 -2.15
C ASP A 54 17.28 2.17 -3.61
N ARG A 55 17.97 3.30 -3.78
CA ARG A 55 18.34 3.86 -5.10
C ARG A 55 17.11 4.14 -5.99
N ILE A 56 16.03 4.59 -5.36
CA ILE A 56 14.80 5.00 -6.02
C ILE A 56 14.89 6.47 -6.41
N GLU A 57 14.82 6.75 -7.71
CA GLU A 57 14.80 8.10 -8.26
C GLU A 57 13.39 8.70 -8.25
N ALA A 58 12.37 7.88 -8.53
CA ALA A 58 10.98 8.33 -8.55
C ALA A 58 10.01 7.21 -8.16
N VAL A 59 8.91 7.61 -7.52
CA VAL A 59 7.74 6.76 -7.26
C VAL A 59 6.50 7.47 -7.78
N GLN A 60 5.71 6.77 -8.58
CA GLN A 60 4.38 7.20 -8.99
C GLN A 60 3.36 6.14 -8.61
N ILE A 61 2.24 6.58 -8.02
CA ILE A 61 1.13 5.72 -7.66
C ILE A 61 -0.13 6.26 -8.35
N ARG A 62 -0.88 5.37 -9.00
CA ARG A 62 -2.18 5.68 -9.59
C ARG A 62 -3.22 4.67 -9.14
N PHE A 63 -4.45 5.10 -9.09
CA PHE A 63 -5.60 4.37 -8.56
C PHE A 63 -6.67 4.30 -9.64
N LEU A 64 -7.16 3.10 -9.95
CA LEU A 64 -8.27 2.92 -10.88
C LEU A 64 -9.57 3.10 -10.10
N ASP A 65 -10.38 4.10 -10.45
CA ASP A 65 -11.67 4.35 -9.82
C ASP A 65 -12.75 3.37 -10.28
N GLN A 66 -14.01 3.62 -9.90
CA GLN A 66 -15.13 2.75 -10.22
C GLN A 66 -15.61 2.91 -11.68
N GLU A 67 -15.24 4.03 -12.31
CA GLU A 67 -15.55 4.41 -13.68
C GLU A 67 -14.44 4.05 -14.68
N ASP A 68 -13.45 3.25 -14.25
CA ASP A 68 -12.28 2.86 -15.04
C ASP A 68 -11.35 4.01 -15.45
N SER A 69 -11.35 5.08 -14.66
CA SER A 69 -10.45 6.22 -14.81
C SER A 69 -9.30 6.17 -13.81
N TRP A 70 -8.10 6.54 -14.28
CA TRP A 70 -6.90 6.60 -13.46
C TRP A 70 -6.81 7.92 -12.70
N GLN A 71 -6.65 7.82 -11.39
CA GLN A 71 -6.55 8.92 -10.45
C GLN A 71 -5.16 8.93 -9.79
N THR A 72 -4.61 10.11 -9.50
CA THR A 72 -3.30 10.26 -8.81
C THR A 72 -3.43 10.47 -7.31
N VAL A 73 -4.67 10.67 -6.83
CA VAL A 73 -5.00 10.84 -5.41
C VAL A 73 -6.20 9.95 -5.10
N TRP A 74 -6.20 9.33 -3.93
CA TRP A 74 -7.30 8.51 -3.45
C TRP A 74 -7.66 8.84 -1.99
N PRO A 75 -8.95 8.85 -1.63
CA PRO A 75 -10.10 8.88 -2.55
C PRO A 75 -10.09 10.14 -3.42
N PRO A 76 -10.69 10.12 -4.61
CA PRO A 76 -10.75 11.29 -5.47
C PRO A 76 -11.46 12.43 -4.74
N SER A 77 -10.96 13.66 -4.88
CA SER A 77 -11.61 14.84 -4.30
C SER A 77 -12.92 15.11 -5.04
N THR A 78 -14.05 14.67 -4.48
CA THR A 78 -15.38 14.99 -5.01
C THR A 78 -15.83 16.37 -4.53
N ASN A 79 -16.62 17.09 -5.35
CA ASN A 79 -17.20 18.39 -5.00
C ASN A 79 -18.24 18.36 -3.85
N SER A 80 -18.54 17.18 -3.32
CA SER A 80 -19.37 16.93 -2.14
C SER A 80 -18.51 16.87 -0.88
N SER A 81 -18.89 17.60 0.18
CA SER A 81 -18.18 17.73 1.47
C SER A 81 -17.96 16.42 2.25
N GLU A 82 -18.33 15.27 1.70
CA GLU A 82 -18.18 13.97 2.35
C GLU A 82 -17.19 13.10 1.56
N THR A 83 -16.00 12.94 2.12
CA THR A 83 -15.03 11.94 1.65
C THR A 83 -15.56 10.56 2.03
N ASN A 84 -16.01 9.78 1.04
CA ASN A 84 -16.43 8.40 1.27
C ASN A 84 -15.22 7.49 1.51
N LEU A 85 -14.92 7.21 2.77
CA LEU A 85 -13.79 6.37 3.20
C LEU A 85 -14.03 4.87 2.98
N ASP A 86 -15.26 4.46 2.68
CA ASP A 86 -15.59 3.06 2.35
C ASP A 86 -15.26 2.73 0.88
N LEU A 87 -15.01 3.75 0.05
CA LEU A 87 -14.64 3.56 -1.35
C LEU A 87 -13.17 3.16 -1.49
N VAL A 88 -12.94 1.96 -2.02
CA VAL A 88 -11.61 1.46 -2.39
C VAL A 88 -11.43 1.52 -3.91
N PRO A 89 -10.20 1.73 -4.42
CA PRO A 89 -9.96 1.70 -5.86
C PRO A 89 -10.13 0.27 -6.37
N ARG A 90 -10.44 0.08 -7.66
CA ARG A 90 -10.49 -1.24 -8.30
C ARG A 90 -9.10 -1.85 -8.48
N ALA A 91 -8.11 -1.00 -8.73
CA ALA A 91 -6.72 -1.39 -8.87
C ALA A 91 -5.77 -0.27 -8.42
N VAL A 92 -4.55 -0.65 -8.06
CA VAL A 92 -3.45 0.28 -7.76
C VAL A 92 -2.29 -0.06 -8.68
N GLU A 93 -1.81 0.94 -9.42
CA GLU A 93 -0.57 0.87 -10.17
C GLU A 93 0.53 1.58 -9.39
N VAL A 94 1.66 0.90 -9.22
CA VAL A 94 2.87 1.44 -8.61
C VAL A 94 3.99 1.36 -9.64
N GLN A 95 4.55 2.50 -9.97
CA GLN A 95 5.69 2.65 -10.87
C GLN A 95 6.87 3.20 -10.06
N VAL A 96 8.00 2.52 -10.15
CA VAL A 96 9.24 2.89 -9.45
C VAL A 96 10.35 3.00 -10.47
N LEU A 97 11.05 4.13 -10.49
CA LEU A 97 12.27 4.31 -11.26
C LEU A 97 13.49 4.06 -10.36
N LEU A 98 14.26 3.04 -10.71
CA LEU A 98 15.50 2.66 -10.02
C LEU A 98 16.72 3.07 -10.85
N GLN A 99 17.78 3.52 -10.16
CA GLN A 99 19.04 3.92 -10.80
C GLN A 99 19.67 2.80 -11.63
N ASP A 100 19.56 1.56 -11.16
CA ASP A 100 20.25 0.40 -11.73
C ASP A 100 19.37 -0.46 -12.63
N TRP A 101 18.05 -0.51 -12.37
CA TRP A 101 17.12 -1.40 -13.09
C TRP A 101 16.15 -0.63 -13.99
N GLY A 102 16.18 0.71 -13.96
CA GLY A 102 15.24 1.54 -14.68
C GLY A 102 13.83 1.43 -14.11
N GLU A 103 12.84 1.53 -14.99
CA GLU A 103 11.43 1.58 -14.59
C GLU A 103 10.84 0.20 -14.33
N ILE A 104 10.22 0.05 -13.15
CA ILE A 104 9.47 -1.14 -12.75
C ILE A 104 8.02 -0.75 -12.45
N THR A 105 7.09 -1.35 -13.19
CA THR A 105 5.65 -1.17 -12.97
C THR A 105 5.02 -2.43 -12.36
N ARG A 106 4.14 -2.24 -11.38
CA ARG A 106 3.33 -3.28 -10.75
C ARG A 106 1.87 -2.84 -10.67
N LEU A 107 0.99 -3.70 -11.16
CA LEU A 107 -0.46 -3.53 -11.07
C LEU A 107 -1.01 -4.51 -10.03
N PHE A 108 -1.74 -3.99 -9.05
CA PHE A 108 -2.40 -4.75 -8.01
C PHE A 108 -3.91 -4.58 -8.16
N LEU A 109 -4.63 -5.67 -8.40
CA LEU A 109 -6.08 -5.67 -8.29
C LEU A 109 -6.45 -5.60 -6.81
N VAL A 110 -7.35 -4.69 -6.48
CA VAL A 110 -7.90 -4.59 -5.13
C VAL A 110 -9.19 -5.37 -5.14
N SER A 111 -9.22 -6.46 -4.38
CA SER A 111 -10.45 -7.22 -4.20
C SER A 111 -11.45 -6.36 -3.43
N GLY A 112 -12.47 -5.86 -4.14
CA GLY A 112 -13.71 -5.45 -3.50
C GLY A 112 -14.28 -6.62 -2.71
N ARG A 113 -14.78 -6.33 -1.51
CA ARG A 113 -15.34 -7.33 -0.61
C ARG A 113 -16.64 -7.92 -1.17
#